data_AF-A0A7C3N5H6-F1
#
_entry.id   AF-A0A7C3N5H6-F1
#
_cell.length_a   1.000
_cell.length_b   1.000
_cell.length_c   1.000
_cell.angle_alpha   90.00
_cell.angle_beta   90.00
_cell.angle_gamma   90.00
#
_symmetry.space_group_name_H-M   'P 1'
#
loop_
_entity.id
_entity.type
_entity.pdbx_description
1 polymer ?
#
loop_
_entity_poly.entity_id
_entity_poly.type
_entity_poly.pdbx_seq_one_letter_code
_entity_poly.pdbx_strand_id
1 'polypeptide(L)'
;MKTIDLKFPTIESLLNDEFGSWLEKATSLPNSSLWLSELESALEVLMRKCGESSVKTSRLKSAVEQAVSAKNQNELESLLFEVLCLGKLASVAEEIYLLEPFAPKGQPVPEAKMRIAYRECVIECRAPFPGSSRDEHFWSAFGETVSKRLREAIGTGELPRKFAAFKWRVNLVFVSHLAAQLHVLVPLLYGHKYALREPSELFDFVVPSPEELGSDGLFALPDWQLISGVAWVSYQPTPLDNPQTICWSGFVFPNPKAFRRIPLEVAVKLHEAMRLKTFPCDAAERWEMAEWLAFRLVQHLREKWNVQTVRFWGSFRDAVFWHRRSDIDIVVDGLDWKQLVDAEEEIAALSPFVVPVQLIDLSSLPEPIKESLEGGDVSMGDWREKIRAELEQLKDIVEGKFEEWRSRGDPSQDSLVRVGIGAILKDFYDGVERIFKHIAAAFNEPTPSGEEWHKQLLEKMSQPTENRKPVISQALRDALDEFLRFRHLFRNIYVVTQLKWEPMAPLVANLPQVYEQLRKEVESFLLDPSGE
;
A
#
# COMPACT_ATOMS: atom_id res chain seq x y z
N MET A 1 -8.21 -48.27 8.79
CA MET A 1 -7.72 -47.09 8.03
C MET A 1 -6.21 -47.09 8.10
N LYS A 2 -5.51 -47.24 6.97
CA LYS A 2 -4.06 -47.02 6.91
C LYS A 2 -3.81 -45.54 7.13
N THR A 3 -3.18 -45.17 8.23
CA THR A 3 -2.55 -43.86 8.43
C THR A 3 -1.50 -43.72 7.33
N ILE A 4 -1.76 -42.86 6.35
CA ILE A 4 -0.76 -42.45 5.38
C ILE A 4 0.14 -41.47 6.12
N ASP A 5 1.28 -41.96 6.56
CA ASP A 5 2.37 -41.16 7.10
C ASP A 5 3.02 -40.42 5.92
N LEU A 6 2.48 -39.23 5.59
CA LEU A 6 3.10 -38.31 4.63
C LEU A 6 4.37 -37.76 5.27
N LYS A 7 5.45 -38.53 5.22
CA LYS A 7 6.80 -38.00 5.49
C LYS A 7 7.11 -36.99 4.40
N PHE A 8 6.96 -35.70 4.73
CA PHE A 8 7.50 -34.62 3.91
C PHE A 8 9.02 -34.81 3.78
N PRO A 9 9.60 -34.65 2.58
CA PRO A 9 11.04 -34.73 2.40
C PRO A 9 11.72 -33.58 3.17
N THR A 10 12.72 -33.90 4.00
CA THR A 10 13.56 -32.89 4.67
C THR A 10 14.53 -32.25 3.67
N ILE A 11 15.02 -31.04 3.93
CA ILE A 11 16.08 -30.40 3.11
C ILE A 11 17.25 -31.35 2.83
N GLU A 12 17.67 -32.13 3.83
CA GLU A 12 18.69 -33.18 3.70
C GLU A 12 18.34 -34.21 2.63
N SER A 13 17.10 -34.66 2.57
CA SER A 13 16.63 -35.61 1.56
C SER A 13 16.51 -34.99 0.16
N LEU A 14 16.24 -33.68 0.07
CA LEU A 14 16.14 -32.98 -1.21
C LEU A 14 17.53 -32.72 -1.81
N LEU A 15 18.52 -32.35 -0.99
CA LEU A 15 19.83 -31.89 -1.45
C LEU A 15 20.96 -32.94 -1.33
N ASN A 16 20.74 -34.10 -0.71
CA ASN A 16 21.73 -35.14 -0.41
C ASN A 16 22.81 -34.73 0.61
N ASP A 17 23.64 -35.69 1.05
CA ASP A 17 24.69 -35.53 2.07
C ASP A 17 25.73 -34.43 1.74
N GLU A 18 25.92 -34.07 0.47
CA GLU A 18 26.86 -33.01 0.04
C GLU A 18 26.50 -31.62 0.60
N PHE A 19 25.24 -31.40 1.01
CA PHE A 19 24.74 -30.11 1.51
C PHE A 19 24.47 -30.10 3.03
N GLY A 20 24.86 -31.14 3.78
CA GLY A 20 24.60 -31.22 5.22
C GLY A 20 25.19 -30.05 6.04
N SER A 21 26.40 -29.60 5.68
CA SER A 21 27.05 -28.45 6.34
C SER A 21 26.35 -27.11 6.10
N TRP A 22 25.56 -27.00 5.02
CA TRP A 22 24.74 -25.84 4.73
C TRP A 22 23.50 -25.79 5.60
N LEU A 23 22.80 -26.93 5.76
CA LEU A 23 21.63 -27.00 6.60
C LEU A 23 21.97 -26.73 8.06
N GLU A 24 23.11 -27.22 8.56
CA GLU A 24 23.61 -26.91 9.91
C GLU A 24 23.82 -25.40 10.12
N LYS A 25 24.38 -24.69 9.13
CA LYS A 25 24.53 -23.23 9.20
C LYS A 25 23.23 -22.47 9.02
N ALA A 26 22.38 -22.90 8.09
CA ALA A 26 21.07 -22.30 7.87
C ALA A 26 20.19 -22.43 9.13
N THR A 27 20.20 -23.60 9.79
CA THR A 27 19.48 -23.84 11.05
C THR A 27 20.03 -23.01 12.22
N SER A 28 21.30 -22.59 12.17
CA SER A 28 21.89 -21.66 13.14
C SER A 28 21.47 -20.18 12.98
N LEU A 29 20.87 -19.81 11.84
CA LEU A 29 20.39 -18.44 11.65
C LEU A 29 19.16 -18.18 12.53
N PRO A 30 18.93 -16.93 12.96
CA PRO A 30 17.76 -16.59 13.76
C PRO A 30 16.45 -16.93 13.05
N ASN A 31 15.46 -17.36 13.84
CA ASN A 31 14.13 -17.72 13.37
C ASN A 31 14.11 -18.85 12.32
N SER A 32 15.17 -19.66 12.23
CA SER A 32 15.27 -20.79 11.29
C SER A 32 14.09 -21.76 11.40
N SER A 33 13.65 -22.05 12.63
CA SER A 33 12.46 -22.86 12.88
C SER A 33 11.18 -22.34 12.20
N LEU A 34 11.10 -21.05 11.85
CA LEU A 34 9.94 -20.45 11.21
C LEU A 34 9.97 -20.50 9.68
N TRP A 35 11.14 -20.44 9.04
CA TRP A 35 11.26 -20.39 7.56
C TRP A 35 11.78 -21.69 6.92
N LEU A 36 12.26 -22.68 7.69
CA LEU A 36 12.78 -23.92 7.11
C LEU A 36 11.73 -24.70 6.32
N SER A 37 10.50 -24.81 6.82
CA SER A 37 9.40 -25.49 6.11
C SER A 37 9.01 -24.77 4.82
N GLU A 38 9.08 -23.45 4.81
CA GLU A 38 8.86 -22.61 3.62
C GLU A 38 9.97 -22.80 2.59
N LEU A 39 11.22 -22.94 3.04
CA LEU A 39 12.36 -23.21 2.19
C LEU A 39 12.28 -24.60 1.54
N GLU A 40 11.87 -25.61 2.30
CA GLU A 40 11.60 -26.97 1.80
C GLU A 40 10.56 -26.95 0.68
N SER A 41 9.41 -26.32 0.96
CA SER A 41 8.32 -26.17 -0.02
C SER A 41 8.78 -25.42 -1.27
N ALA A 42 9.53 -24.33 -1.11
CA ALA A 42 10.07 -23.55 -2.23
C ALA A 42 11.03 -24.38 -3.10
N LEU A 43 11.95 -25.13 -2.48
CA LEU A 43 12.88 -26.01 -3.17
C LEU A 43 12.17 -27.13 -3.93
N GLU A 44 11.17 -27.76 -3.31
CA GLU A 44 10.38 -28.83 -3.95
C GLU A 44 9.67 -28.31 -5.20
N VAL A 45 9.04 -27.14 -5.12
CA VAL A 45 8.38 -26.50 -6.27
C VAL A 45 9.38 -26.21 -7.40
N LEU A 46 10.56 -25.67 -7.07
CA LEU A 46 11.61 -25.41 -8.05
C LEU A 46 12.10 -26.69 -8.72
N MET A 47 12.39 -27.74 -7.94
CA MET A 47 12.86 -29.02 -8.46
C MET A 47 11.84 -29.67 -9.39
N ARG A 48 10.56 -29.62 -9.01
CA ARG A 48 9.46 -30.15 -9.81
C ARG A 48 9.30 -29.40 -11.14
N LYS A 49 9.47 -28.08 -11.14
CA LYS A 49 9.25 -27.22 -12.32
C LYS A 49 10.47 -27.15 -13.24
N CYS A 50 11.67 -27.06 -12.69
CA CYS A 50 12.93 -26.89 -13.44
C CYS A 50 13.69 -28.21 -13.68
N GLY A 51 13.33 -29.28 -12.96
CA GLY A 51 14.13 -30.50 -12.86
C GLY A 51 15.24 -30.38 -11.80
N GLU A 52 15.51 -31.48 -11.08
CA GLU A 52 16.50 -31.49 -10.00
C GLU A 52 17.90 -31.03 -10.43
N SER A 53 18.36 -31.45 -11.61
CA SER A 53 19.68 -31.10 -12.13
C SER A 53 19.84 -29.60 -12.38
N SER A 54 18.76 -28.92 -12.73
CA SER A 54 18.74 -27.48 -12.99
C SER A 54 18.70 -26.65 -11.69
N VAL A 55 18.27 -27.25 -10.58
CA VAL A 55 18.28 -26.60 -9.26
C VAL A 55 19.60 -26.89 -8.52
N LYS A 56 20.05 -28.15 -8.54
CA LYS A 56 21.34 -28.62 -8.00
C LYS A 56 22.53 -28.24 -8.91
N THR A 57 22.51 -27.04 -9.47
CA THR A 57 23.56 -26.53 -10.35
C THR A 57 24.86 -26.28 -9.59
N SER A 58 25.96 -26.17 -10.32
CA SER A 58 27.23 -25.66 -9.80
C SER A 58 27.07 -24.28 -9.14
N ARG A 59 26.10 -23.46 -9.57
CA ARG A 59 25.78 -22.16 -8.95
C ARG A 59 25.29 -22.32 -7.51
N LEU A 60 24.26 -23.12 -7.28
CA LEU A 60 23.74 -23.34 -5.92
C LEU A 60 24.83 -23.95 -5.03
N LYS A 61 25.56 -24.95 -5.55
CA LYS A 61 26.69 -25.56 -4.84
C LYS A 61 27.78 -24.54 -4.49
N SER A 62 28.23 -23.74 -5.45
CA SER A 62 29.26 -22.71 -5.23
C SER A 62 28.78 -21.60 -4.28
N ALA A 63 27.52 -21.18 -4.37
CA ALA A 63 26.96 -20.16 -3.49
C ALA A 63 26.87 -20.67 -2.04
N VAL A 64 26.46 -21.93 -1.88
CA VAL A 64 26.49 -22.62 -0.59
C VAL A 64 27.92 -22.72 -0.05
N GLU A 65 28.87 -23.20 -0.85
CA GLU A 65 30.27 -23.34 -0.45
C GLU A 65 30.88 -21.98 -0.07
N GLN A 66 30.59 -20.91 -0.80
CA GLN A 66 31.03 -19.54 -0.49
C GLN A 66 30.44 -19.05 0.83
N ALA A 67 29.12 -19.16 1.01
CA ALA A 67 28.44 -18.75 2.24
C ALA A 67 28.97 -19.52 3.47
N VAL A 68 29.22 -20.83 3.31
CA VAL A 68 29.79 -21.71 4.33
C VAL A 68 31.26 -21.33 4.60
N SER A 69 32.08 -21.14 3.56
CA SER A 69 33.53 -20.85 3.65
C SER A 69 33.83 -19.46 4.21
N ALA A 70 33.06 -18.44 3.81
CA ALA A 70 33.33 -17.04 4.14
C ALA A 70 32.97 -16.66 5.59
N LYS A 71 32.25 -17.52 6.33
CA LYS A 71 31.58 -17.18 7.60
C LYS A 71 30.72 -15.90 7.46
N ASN A 72 30.25 -15.60 6.25
CA ASN A 72 29.52 -14.37 5.94
C ASN A 72 28.02 -14.66 5.96
N GLN A 73 27.38 -14.33 7.09
CA GLN A 73 25.94 -14.53 7.30
C GLN A 73 25.07 -13.90 6.19
N ASN A 74 25.50 -12.77 5.62
CA ASN A 74 24.74 -12.04 4.61
C ASN A 74 24.63 -12.79 3.27
N GLU A 75 25.68 -13.53 2.87
CA GLU A 75 25.65 -14.33 1.64
C GLU A 75 24.69 -15.51 1.76
N LEU A 76 24.67 -16.15 2.93
CA LEU A 76 23.71 -17.22 3.23
C LEU A 76 22.27 -16.69 3.23
N GLU A 77 22.03 -15.57 3.90
CA GLU A 77 20.72 -14.90 3.93
C GLU A 77 20.26 -14.49 2.52
N SER A 78 21.17 -13.99 1.68
CA SER A 78 20.87 -13.65 0.28
C SER A 78 20.43 -14.86 -0.54
N LEU A 79 21.15 -15.97 -0.40
CA LEU A 79 20.83 -17.21 -1.11
C LEU A 79 19.48 -17.78 -0.66
N LEU A 80 19.21 -17.77 0.64
CA LEU A 80 17.92 -18.19 1.20
C LEU A 80 16.78 -17.35 0.64
N PHE A 81 16.95 -16.02 0.61
CA PHE A 81 15.97 -15.10 0.04
C PHE A 81 15.71 -15.39 -1.45
N GLU A 82 16.77 -15.59 -2.24
CA GLU A 82 16.65 -15.94 -3.66
C GLU A 82 15.81 -17.21 -3.85
N VAL A 83 16.18 -18.30 -3.17
CA VAL A 83 15.48 -19.59 -3.28
C VAL A 83 14.02 -19.48 -2.87
N LEU A 84 13.73 -18.79 -1.76
CA LEU A 84 12.36 -18.58 -1.29
C LEU A 84 11.53 -17.78 -2.29
N CYS A 85 12.06 -16.67 -2.83
CA CYS A 85 11.36 -15.86 -3.82
C CYS A 85 11.08 -16.64 -5.10
N LEU A 86 12.10 -17.29 -5.65
CA LEU A 86 11.97 -18.06 -6.89
C LEU A 86 10.99 -19.22 -6.70
N GLY A 87 11.01 -19.93 -5.57
CA GLY A 87 10.07 -21.00 -5.28
C GLY A 87 8.63 -20.51 -5.11
N LYS A 88 8.41 -19.40 -4.38
CA LYS A 88 7.08 -18.79 -4.25
C LYS A 88 6.54 -18.34 -5.61
N LEU A 89 7.36 -17.68 -6.44
CA LEU A 89 6.95 -17.29 -7.79
C LEU A 89 6.71 -18.49 -8.71
N ALA A 90 7.51 -19.55 -8.59
CA ALA A 90 7.34 -20.79 -9.37
C ALA A 90 6.00 -21.50 -9.06
N SER A 91 5.43 -21.28 -7.86
CA SER A 91 4.14 -21.86 -7.47
C SER A 91 2.97 -21.31 -8.30
N VAL A 92 3.09 -20.07 -8.78
CA VAL A 92 2.06 -19.40 -9.60
C VAL A 92 2.44 -19.27 -11.08
N ALA A 93 3.70 -19.55 -11.43
CA ALA A 93 4.20 -19.49 -12.80
C ALA A 93 3.76 -20.71 -13.63
N GLU A 94 3.39 -20.49 -14.90
CA GLU A 94 3.15 -21.59 -15.84
C GLU A 94 4.46 -22.34 -16.12
N GLU A 95 5.52 -21.59 -16.40
CA GLU A 95 6.86 -22.09 -16.71
C GLU A 95 7.93 -21.28 -15.96
N ILE A 96 9.04 -21.93 -15.60
CA ILE A 96 10.22 -21.29 -15.02
C ILE A 96 11.48 -21.90 -15.63
N TYR A 97 12.46 -21.05 -15.89
CA TYR A 97 13.81 -21.39 -16.30
C TYR A 97 14.78 -20.64 -15.40
N LEU A 98 15.56 -21.38 -14.60
CA LEU A 98 16.71 -20.81 -13.90
C LEU A 98 17.79 -20.53 -14.92
N LEU A 99 18.29 -19.30 -14.94
CA LEU A 99 19.30 -18.87 -15.90
C LEU A 99 20.67 -18.93 -15.23
N GLU A 100 21.59 -19.69 -15.83
CA GLU A 100 22.94 -19.77 -15.30
C GLU A 100 23.71 -18.44 -15.52
N PRO A 101 24.53 -18.01 -14.55
CA PRO A 101 25.38 -16.83 -14.69
C PRO A 101 26.48 -16.98 -15.76
N PHE A 102 26.64 -18.17 -16.34
CA PHE A 102 27.58 -18.46 -17.42
C PHE A 102 26.86 -18.79 -18.73
N ALA A 103 26.06 -17.84 -19.24
CA ALA A 103 25.74 -17.88 -20.66
C ALA A 103 27.05 -17.89 -21.49
N PRO A 104 27.13 -18.60 -22.64
CA PRO A 104 28.38 -18.80 -23.39
C PRO A 104 29.12 -17.56 -23.94
N LYS A 105 28.79 -16.32 -23.54
CA LYS A 105 29.40 -15.08 -24.05
C LYS A 105 29.47 -13.92 -23.03
N GLY A 106 29.78 -14.18 -21.76
CA GLY A 106 30.14 -13.11 -20.80
C GLY A 106 29.12 -11.97 -20.61
N GLN A 107 27.86 -12.17 -21.02
CA GLN A 107 26.77 -11.23 -20.77
C GLN A 107 26.15 -11.59 -19.42
N PRO A 108 26.01 -10.62 -18.49
CA PRO A 108 25.41 -10.88 -17.20
C PRO A 108 23.93 -11.23 -17.44
N VAL A 109 23.46 -12.34 -16.89
CA VAL A 109 22.10 -12.85 -17.07
C VAL A 109 21.31 -12.63 -15.77
N PRO A 110 20.01 -12.29 -15.83
CA PRO A 110 19.12 -12.33 -14.68
C PRO A 110 19.03 -13.74 -14.09
N GLU A 111 18.54 -13.88 -12.87
CA GLU A 111 18.53 -15.18 -12.17
C GLU A 111 17.51 -16.17 -12.74
N ALA A 112 16.35 -15.67 -13.16
CA ALA A 112 15.28 -16.52 -13.69
C ALA A 112 14.47 -15.83 -14.78
N LYS A 113 13.95 -16.66 -15.67
CA LYS A 113 12.89 -16.32 -16.63
C LYS A 113 11.67 -17.16 -16.32
N MET A 114 10.51 -16.53 -16.24
CA MET A 114 9.23 -17.18 -15.95
C MET A 114 8.18 -16.79 -16.96
N ARG A 115 7.20 -17.66 -17.17
CA ARG A 115 5.90 -17.28 -17.72
C ARG A 115 4.94 -17.17 -16.53
N ILE A 116 4.43 -15.96 -16.31
CA ILE A 116 3.44 -15.66 -15.24
C ILE A 116 2.26 -14.97 -15.91
N ALA A 117 1.06 -15.52 -15.76
CA ALA A 117 -0.15 -14.99 -16.40
C ALA A 117 0.07 -14.77 -17.91
N TYR A 118 0.70 -15.75 -18.56
CA TYR A 118 1.04 -15.72 -20.00
C TYR A 118 2.02 -14.61 -20.43
N ARG A 119 2.61 -13.88 -19.50
CA ARG A 119 3.64 -12.85 -19.76
C ARG A 119 5.02 -13.41 -19.47
N GLU A 120 5.99 -13.06 -20.32
CA GLU A 120 7.39 -13.35 -20.03
C GLU A 120 7.90 -12.37 -18.97
N CYS A 121 8.20 -12.90 -17.80
CA CYS A 121 8.77 -12.19 -16.66
C CYS A 121 10.24 -12.58 -16.50
N VAL A 122 11.09 -11.60 -16.23
CA VAL A 122 12.50 -11.81 -15.95
C VAL A 122 12.80 -11.22 -14.58
N ILE A 123 13.42 -12.03 -13.73
CA ILE A 123 13.51 -11.76 -12.30
C ILE A 123 14.97 -11.72 -11.88
N GLU A 124 15.27 -10.74 -11.03
CA GLU A 124 16.50 -10.68 -10.25
C GLU A 124 16.13 -10.45 -8.78
N CYS A 125 16.66 -11.27 -7.88
CA CYS A 125 16.61 -11.06 -6.44
C CYS A 125 17.88 -10.36 -5.95
N ARG A 126 17.72 -9.44 -5.00
CA ARG A 126 18.81 -8.72 -4.33
C ARG A 126 18.56 -8.71 -2.84
N ALA A 127 19.56 -9.10 -2.06
CA ALA A 127 19.59 -8.79 -0.65
C ALA A 127 20.04 -7.33 -0.45
N PRO A 128 19.64 -6.66 0.64
CA PRO A 128 19.99 -5.29 0.88
C PRO A 128 21.34 -5.25 1.61
N PHE A 129 22.27 -4.46 1.09
CA PHE A 129 23.51 -4.05 1.75
C PHE A 129 24.48 -5.19 2.17
N PRO A 130 25.54 -5.45 1.40
CA PRO A 130 26.63 -6.28 1.89
C PRO A 130 27.35 -5.57 3.05
N GLY A 131 27.14 -6.05 4.29
CA GLY A 131 28.02 -5.75 5.42
C GLY A 131 27.50 -4.86 6.56
N SER A 132 26.20 -4.54 6.66
CA SER A 132 25.68 -3.81 7.82
C SER A 132 25.35 -4.75 8.97
N SER A 133 26.02 -4.58 10.12
CA SER A 133 25.57 -5.12 11.40
C SER A 133 24.16 -4.62 11.70
N ARG A 134 23.42 -5.40 12.49
CA ARG A 134 22.03 -5.14 12.95
C ARG A 134 21.88 -3.91 13.86
N ASP A 135 22.71 -2.89 13.70
CA ASP A 135 22.80 -1.77 14.63
C ASP A 135 21.72 -0.72 14.38
N GLU A 136 20.90 -0.50 15.42
CA GLU A 136 19.79 0.46 15.51
C GLU A 136 20.20 1.93 15.27
N HIS A 137 21.50 2.25 15.22
CA HIS A 137 22.05 3.61 15.10
C HIS A 137 22.10 4.17 13.66
N PHE A 138 21.55 3.44 12.69
CA PHE A 138 21.66 3.76 11.25
C PHE A 138 20.88 5.02 10.81
N TRP A 139 19.91 5.47 11.60
CA TRP A 139 18.86 6.43 11.20
C TRP A 139 19.18 7.91 11.41
N SER A 140 20.34 8.27 12.00
CA SER A 140 20.66 9.67 12.33
C SER A 140 21.24 10.51 11.18
N ALA A 141 21.52 9.91 10.02
CA ALA A 141 22.13 10.61 8.88
C ALA A 141 21.11 11.02 7.81
N PHE A 142 20.22 11.95 8.14
CA PHE A 142 19.34 12.64 7.20
C PHE A 142 20.15 13.62 6.32
N GLY A 143 20.38 13.29 5.06
CA GLY A 143 20.93 14.29 4.12
C GLY A 143 21.35 13.76 2.76
N GLU A 144 22.32 12.84 2.69
CA GLU A 144 22.91 12.42 1.40
C GLU A 144 23.17 10.91 1.29
N THR A 145 23.17 10.18 2.41
CA THR A 145 23.68 8.81 2.45
C THR A 145 22.67 7.77 1.96
N VAL A 146 21.37 8.06 2.02
CA VAL A 146 20.30 7.08 1.76
C VAL A 146 20.16 6.74 0.28
N SER A 147 20.19 7.74 -0.62
CA SER A 147 20.10 7.51 -2.07
C SER A 147 21.33 6.75 -2.59
N LYS A 148 22.54 7.12 -2.14
CA LYS A 148 23.78 6.42 -2.52
C LYS A 148 23.76 4.97 -2.05
N ARG A 149 23.41 4.74 -0.79
CA ARG A 149 23.27 3.40 -0.21
C ARG A 149 22.24 2.57 -0.97
N LEU A 150 21.04 3.11 -1.24
CA LEU A 150 20.02 2.40 -2.02
C LEU A 150 20.54 1.99 -3.41
N ARG A 151 21.29 2.87 -4.08
CA ARG A 151 21.92 2.58 -5.38
C ARG A 151 23.00 1.49 -5.29
N GLU A 152 23.72 1.42 -4.17
CA GLU A 152 24.70 0.36 -3.89
C GLU A 152 23.99 -0.97 -3.62
N ALA A 153 22.95 -1.00 -2.78
CA ALA A 153 22.19 -2.21 -2.45
C ALA A 153 21.50 -2.84 -3.67
N ILE A 154 20.97 -2.00 -4.55
CA ILE A 154 20.27 -2.47 -5.75
C ILE A 154 21.27 -2.86 -6.86
N GLY A 155 22.53 -2.41 -6.82
CA GLY A 155 23.54 -2.77 -7.84
C GLY A 155 23.32 -2.03 -9.16
N THR A 156 23.19 -0.71 -9.10
CA THR A 156 22.63 0.12 -10.18
C THR A 156 23.34 0.09 -11.53
N GLY A 157 24.65 -0.19 -11.56
CA GLY A 157 25.42 -0.27 -12.81
C GLY A 157 25.27 -1.59 -13.58
N GLU A 158 24.91 -2.68 -12.89
CA GLU A 158 24.88 -4.02 -13.49
C GLU A 158 23.48 -4.50 -13.86
N LEU A 159 22.46 -4.09 -13.09
CA LEU A 159 21.09 -4.53 -13.31
C LEU A 159 20.57 -4.21 -14.72
N PRO A 160 20.57 -2.95 -15.20
CA PRO A 160 20.15 -2.65 -16.57
C PRO A 160 20.81 -3.52 -17.65
N ARG A 161 22.11 -3.81 -17.49
CA ARG A 161 22.86 -4.64 -18.45
C ARG A 161 22.32 -6.07 -18.51
N LYS A 162 21.85 -6.62 -17.38
CA LYS A 162 21.22 -7.94 -17.31
C LYS A 162 19.89 -8.00 -18.07
N PHE A 163 19.10 -6.94 -18.03
CA PHE A 163 17.76 -6.92 -18.65
C PHE A 163 17.74 -6.46 -20.12
N ALA A 164 18.89 -6.06 -20.67
CA ALA A 164 19.04 -5.45 -22.00
C ALA A 164 18.55 -6.31 -23.18
N ALA A 165 18.35 -7.62 -23.01
CA ALA A 165 18.17 -8.53 -24.13
C ALA A 165 16.81 -8.38 -24.87
N PHE A 166 15.70 -7.99 -24.23
CA PHE A 166 14.40 -7.87 -24.92
C PHE A 166 13.44 -6.88 -24.22
N LYS A 167 13.03 -5.81 -24.91
CA LYS A 167 12.22 -4.68 -24.37
C LYS A 167 10.75 -5.00 -24.07
N TRP A 168 10.23 -6.14 -24.53
CA TRP A 168 8.81 -6.52 -24.42
C TRP A 168 8.48 -7.42 -23.23
N ARG A 169 9.37 -7.50 -22.23
CA ARG A 169 9.27 -8.38 -21.07
C ARG A 169 8.96 -7.59 -19.80
N VAL A 170 8.35 -8.25 -18.83
CA VAL A 170 8.14 -7.68 -17.50
C VAL A 170 9.41 -7.95 -16.70
N ASN A 171 10.23 -6.93 -16.51
CA ASN A 171 11.52 -7.07 -15.81
C ASN A 171 11.34 -6.60 -14.37
N LEU A 172 11.47 -7.53 -13.41
CA LEU A 172 11.23 -7.27 -12.00
C LEU A 172 12.50 -7.47 -11.19
N VAL A 173 12.75 -6.55 -10.28
CA VAL A 173 13.83 -6.66 -9.30
C VAL A 173 13.20 -6.81 -7.92
N PHE A 174 13.52 -7.89 -7.22
CA PHE A 174 13.02 -8.18 -5.88
C PHE A 174 14.10 -7.83 -4.86
N VAL A 175 13.75 -7.04 -3.86
CA VAL A 175 14.66 -6.59 -2.80
C VAL A 175 14.04 -6.89 -1.44
N SER A 176 14.79 -7.55 -0.55
CA SER A 176 14.32 -7.88 0.82
C SER A 176 15.46 -8.27 1.75
N HIS A 177 15.30 -8.00 3.05
CA HIS A 177 16.16 -8.49 4.14
C HIS A 177 15.50 -9.67 4.89
N LEU A 178 16.30 -10.59 5.45
CA LEU A 178 15.84 -11.47 6.54
C LEU A 178 15.82 -10.66 7.85
N ALA A 179 14.66 -10.14 8.27
CA ALA A 179 14.44 -9.42 9.54
C ALA A 179 14.96 -7.96 9.67
N ALA A 180 14.53 -7.05 8.79
CA ALA A 180 14.63 -5.60 9.05
C ALA A 180 13.25 -4.94 8.95
N GLN A 181 12.94 -3.99 9.86
CA GLN A 181 11.75 -3.17 9.78
C GLN A 181 11.82 -2.24 8.55
N LEU A 182 10.74 -2.28 7.77
CA LEU A 182 10.43 -1.43 6.62
C LEU A 182 10.25 0.01 7.15
N HIS A 183 10.25 1.12 6.43
CA HIS A 183 9.24 1.56 5.46
C HIS A 183 9.72 2.85 4.73
N VAL A 184 10.98 3.29 4.95
CA VAL A 184 11.45 4.67 4.65
C VAL A 184 12.17 4.80 3.29
N LEU A 185 12.60 3.69 2.67
CA LEU A 185 13.59 3.75 1.57
C LEU A 185 13.03 3.78 0.15
N VAL A 186 11.82 3.26 -0.09
CA VAL A 186 11.45 2.86 -1.46
C VAL A 186 10.93 3.99 -2.36
N PRO A 187 10.22 5.01 -1.83
CA PRO A 187 9.85 6.19 -2.61
C PRO A 187 11.06 6.96 -3.21
N LEU A 188 12.27 6.77 -2.66
CA LEU A 188 13.52 7.29 -3.23
C LEU A 188 13.84 6.74 -4.63
N LEU A 189 13.26 5.61 -5.04
CA LEU A 189 13.36 5.12 -6.42
C LEU A 189 12.84 6.16 -7.43
N TYR A 190 11.90 7.00 -7.01
CA TYR A 190 11.33 8.07 -7.82
C TYR A 190 12.07 9.41 -7.68
N GLY A 191 12.95 9.58 -6.69
CA GLY A 191 13.71 10.81 -6.43
C GLY A 191 13.68 11.21 -4.95
N HIS A 192 14.62 12.06 -4.54
CA HIS A 192 14.76 12.47 -3.13
C HIS A 192 13.55 13.24 -2.63
N LYS A 193 12.89 14.00 -3.50
CA LYS A 193 11.66 14.76 -3.16
C LYS A 193 10.45 13.88 -2.83
N TYR A 194 10.52 12.57 -3.10
CA TYR A 194 9.47 11.60 -2.81
C TYR A 194 9.74 10.78 -1.56
N ALA A 195 10.84 11.04 -0.83
CA ALA A 195 11.14 10.33 0.40
C ALA A 195 10.03 10.54 1.44
N LEU A 196 9.45 9.46 1.96
CA LEU A 196 8.44 9.50 3.03
C LEU A 196 9.11 9.72 4.38
N ARG A 197 8.42 10.44 5.28
CA ARG A 197 8.90 10.69 6.65
C ARG A 197 8.45 9.61 7.60
N GLU A 198 7.24 9.07 7.40
CA GLU A 198 6.65 8.05 8.26
C GLU A 198 6.12 6.83 7.49
N PRO A 199 6.13 5.62 8.10
CA PRO A 199 5.63 4.39 7.49
C PRO A 199 4.19 4.41 6.97
N SER A 200 3.28 5.08 7.69
CA SER A 200 1.84 5.10 7.41
C SER A 200 1.51 5.84 6.11
N GLU A 201 2.39 6.72 5.64
CA GLU A 201 2.23 7.52 4.43
C GLU A 201 2.30 6.67 3.14
N LEU A 202 2.77 5.42 3.24
CA LEU A 202 2.98 4.56 2.07
C LEU A 202 1.69 4.23 1.32
N PHE A 203 0.54 4.10 2.01
CA PHE A 203 -0.74 3.83 1.36
C PHE A 203 -1.34 5.06 0.66
N ASP A 204 -0.93 6.27 1.05
CA ASP A 204 -1.29 7.52 0.37
C ASP A 204 -0.30 7.89 -0.74
N PHE A 205 0.81 7.16 -0.87
CA PHE A 205 1.82 7.42 -1.87
C PHE A 205 1.24 7.26 -3.28
N VAL A 206 1.48 8.27 -4.11
CA VAL A 206 1.07 8.29 -5.50
C VAL A 206 2.30 8.19 -6.37
N VAL A 207 2.37 7.15 -7.20
CA VAL A 207 3.44 6.99 -8.19
C VAL A 207 3.48 8.24 -9.07
N PRO A 208 4.61 8.95 -9.17
CA PRO A 208 4.71 10.15 -9.99
C PRO A 208 4.57 9.82 -11.47
N SER A 209 4.00 10.75 -12.23
CA SER A 209 3.94 10.64 -13.69
C SER A 209 5.35 10.68 -14.29
N PRO A 210 5.52 10.21 -15.54
CA PRO A 210 6.79 10.33 -16.25
C PRO A 210 7.36 11.76 -16.30
N GLU A 211 6.50 12.77 -16.36
CA GLU A 211 6.87 14.19 -16.39
C GLU A 211 7.22 14.73 -14.99
N GLU A 212 6.58 14.20 -13.94
CA GLU A 212 6.85 14.56 -12.55
C GLU A 212 8.18 13.97 -12.04
N LEU A 213 8.61 12.83 -12.59
CA LEU A 213 9.91 12.21 -12.33
C LEU A 213 11.04 13.20 -12.66
N GLY A 214 11.75 13.63 -11.61
CA GLY A 214 12.93 14.47 -11.72
C GLY A 214 14.10 13.76 -12.40
N SER A 215 15.33 14.22 -12.20
CA SER A 215 16.54 13.60 -12.78
C SER A 215 17.37 12.80 -11.75
N ASP A 216 17.00 12.87 -10.48
CA ASP A 216 17.75 12.33 -9.34
C ASP A 216 17.27 10.94 -8.89
N GLY A 217 16.02 10.60 -9.21
CA GLY A 217 15.43 9.28 -8.96
C GLY A 217 16.04 8.17 -9.81
N LEU A 218 16.01 6.94 -9.29
CA LEU A 218 16.56 5.79 -10.00
C LEU A 218 15.79 5.48 -11.28
N PHE A 219 14.46 5.53 -11.23
CA PHE A 219 13.59 5.35 -12.40
C PHE A 219 13.66 6.50 -13.40
N ALA A 220 14.26 7.63 -13.04
CA ALA A 220 14.53 8.70 -13.99
C ALA A 220 15.74 8.44 -14.88
N LEU A 221 16.64 7.54 -14.48
CA LEU A 221 17.87 7.27 -15.23
C LEU A 221 17.54 6.54 -16.54
N PRO A 222 18.14 6.92 -17.69
CA PRO A 222 17.86 6.30 -18.99
C PRO A 222 18.03 4.78 -19.00
N ASP A 223 19.06 4.27 -18.32
CA ASP A 223 19.36 2.83 -18.27
C ASP A 223 18.28 2.03 -17.52
N TRP A 224 17.46 2.68 -16.70
CA TRP A 224 16.43 2.05 -15.88
C TRP A 224 15.08 1.86 -16.58
N GLN A 225 14.90 2.40 -17.80
CA GLN A 225 13.66 2.25 -18.59
C GLN A 225 13.33 0.80 -18.95
N LEU A 226 14.27 -0.13 -18.80
CA LEU A 226 14.04 -1.55 -19.02
C LEU A 226 13.38 -2.24 -17.83
N ILE A 227 13.50 -1.71 -16.62
CA ILE A 227 12.94 -2.31 -15.40
C ILE A 227 11.48 -1.90 -15.28
N SER A 228 10.57 -2.88 -15.24
CA SER A 228 9.13 -2.65 -15.09
C SER A 228 8.75 -2.20 -13.68
N GLY A 229 9.47 -2.70 -12.67
CA GLY A 229 9.34 -2.23 -11.29
C GLY A 229 10.24 -2.98 -10.32
N VAL A 230 10.27 -2.48 -9.09
CA VAL A 230 11.02 -3.05 -7.99
C VAL A 230 10.02 -3.53 -6.95
N ALA A 231 10.05 -4.82 -6.65
CA ALA A 231 9.27 -5.42 -5.58
C ALA A 231 10.09 -5.37 -4.29
N TRP A 232 9.56 -4.68 -3.29
CA TRP A 232 10.02 -4.84 -1.92
C TRP A 232 9.25 -5.99 -1.29
N VAL A 233 9.97 -7.01 -0.84
CA VAL A 233 9.38 -8.16 -0.17
C VAL A 233 9.83 -8.15 1.28
N SER A 234 8.97 -8.66 2.15
CA SER A 234 9.27 -8.86 3.55
C SER A 234 8.55 -10.11 4.00
N TYR A 235 9.08 -10.71 5.06
CA TYR A 235 8.39 -11.78 5.73
C TYR A 235 8.56 -11.60 7.23
N GLN A 236 7.50 -11.91 7.97
CA GLN A 236 7.46 -11.79 9.42
C GLN A 236 6.72 -12.98 10.01
N PRO A 237 7.02 -13.38 11.26
CA PRO A 237 6.21 -14.35 11.97
C PRO A 237 4.74 -13.90 12.00
N THR A 238 3.81 -14.85 11.99
CA THR A 238 2.40 -14.59 12.38
C THR A 238 2.36 -13.99 13.80
N PRO A 239 1.26 -13.32 14.22
CA PRO A 239 1.22 -12.38 15.35
C PRO A 239 2.13 -12.78 16.52
N LEU A 240 2.91 -11.82 17.02
CA LEU A 240 4.01 -12.02 17.98
C LEU A 240 3.65 -12.92 19.17
N ASP A 241 2.37 -12.96 19.55
CA ASP A 241 1.85 -13.72 20.67
C ASP A 241 1.66 -15.23 20.38
N ASN A 242 1.62 -15.65 19.10
CA ASN A 242 1.53 -17.05 18.66
C ASN A 242 2.13 -17.27 17.24
N PRO A 243 3.46 -17.25 17.09
CA PRO A 243 4.12 -17.45 15.80
C PRO A 243 4.10 -18.94 15.42
N GLN A 244 3.24 -19.31 14.47
CA GLN A 244 3.18 -20.69 13.93
C GLN A 244 3.63 -20.78 12.47
N THR A 245 3.58 -19.68 11.72
CA THR A 245 3.99 -19.62 10.31
C THR A 245 4.62 -18.28 9.99
N ILE A 246 5.11 -18.13 8.75
CA ILE A 246 5.62 -16.88 8.21
C ILE A 246 4.60 -16.27 7.26
N CYS A 247 4.30 -14.99 7.47
CA CYS A 247 3.52 -14.19 6.54
C CYS A 247 4.47 -13.40 5.63
N TRP A 248 4.35 -13.65 4.32
CA TRP A 248 4.98 -12.84 3.28
C TRP A 248 4.11 -11.62 3.01
N SER A 249 4.72 -10.46 2.82
CA SER A 249 4.00 -9.26 2.39
C SER A 249 4.97 -8.24 1.81
N GLY A 250 4.46 -7.30 1.03
CA GLY A 250 5.30 -6.25 0.47
C GLY A 250 4.59 -5.43 -0.59
N PHE A 251 5.37 -4.68 -1.33
CA PHE A 251 4.87 -3.73 -2.31
C PHE A 251 5.65 -3.82 -3.60
N VAL A 252 4.96 -3.63 -4.72
CA VAL A 252 5.59 -3.52 -6.04
C VAL A 252 5.50 -2.07 -6.50
N PHE A 253 6.67 -1.46 -6.64
CA PHE A 253 6.84 -0.08 -7.07
C PHE A 253 7.11 -0.06 -8.58
N PRO A 254 6.13 0.30 -9.40
CA PRO A 254 6.29 0.27 -10.84
C PRO A 254 7.16 1.44 -11.32
N ASN A 255 7.85 1.23 -12.43
CA ASN A 255 8.56 2.30 -13.12
C ASN A 255 7.64 2.91 -14.18
N PRO A 256 7.17 4.16 -14.02
CA PRO A 256 6.25 4.78 -14.97
C PRO A 256 6.92 5.12 -16.32
N LYS A 257 8.26 5.12 -16.40
CA LYS A 257 9.04 5.27 -17.66
C LYS A 257 9.43 3.93 -18.28
N ALA A 258 8.99 2.80 -17.73
CA ALA A 258 9.31 1.50 -18.27
C ALA A 258 8.72 1.31 -19.68
N PHE A 259 9.44 0.64 -20.57
CA PHE A 259 8.89 0.26 -21.89
C PHE A 259 7.61 -0.57 -21.79
N ARG A 260 7.48 -1.37 -20.72
CA ARG A 260 6.30 -2.14 -20.35
C ARG A 260 6.07 -2.02 -18.85
N ARG A 261 4.89 -1.52 -18.48
CA ARG A 261 4.37 -1.55 -17.11
C ARG A 261 4.11 -2.98 -16.64
N ILE A 262 3.86 -3.13 -15.35
CA ILE A 262 3.49 -4.40 -14.74
C ILE A 262 2.01 -4.65 -15.06
N PRO A 263 1.67 -5.70 -15.84
CA PRO A 263 0.27 -5.97 -16.16
C PRO A 263 -0.54 -6.38 -14.93
N LEU A 264 -1.82 -6.04 -14.91
CA LEU A 264 -2.78 -6.37 -13.85
C LEU A 264 -2.70 -7.84 -13.44
N GLU A 265 -2.70 -8.75 -14.41
CA GLU A 265 -2.75 -10.20 -14.16
C GLU A 265 -1.44 -10.71 -13.55
N VAL A 266 -0.31 -10.10 -13.91
CA VAL A 266 0.98 -10.39 -13.27
C VAL A 266 0.95 -9.90 -11.83
N ALA A 267 0.48 -8.68 -11.57
CA ALA A 267 0.34 -8.15 -10.22
C ALA A 267 -0.55 -9.03 -9.32
N VAL A 268 -1.66 -9.57 -9.86
CA VAL A 268 -2.51 -10.54 -9.15
C VAL A 268 -1.73 -11.82 -8.79
N LYS A 269 -0.94 -12.38 -9.72
CA LYS A 269 -0.11 -13.56 -9.42
C LYS A 269 1.01 -13.28 -8.41
N LEU A 270 1.59 -12.09 -8.44
CA LEU A 270 2.56 -11.66 -7.41
C LEU A 270 1.92 -11.58 -6.02
N HIS A 271 0.67 -11.08 -5.94
CA HIS A 271 -0.09 -11.08 -4.70
C HIS A 271 -0.45 -12.50 -4.22
N GLU A 272 -0.88 -13.38 -5.11
CA GLU A 272 -1.17 -14.79 -4.76
C GLU A 272 0.06 -15.50 -4.19
N ALA A 273 1.25 -15.26 -4.76
CA ALA A 273 2.48 -15.92 -4.32
C ALA A 273 3.05 -15.36 -3.00
N MET A 274 3.07 -14.04 -2.84
CA MET A 274 3.84 -13.37 -1.78
C MET A 274 3.11 -12.20 -1.09
N ARG A 275 1.80 -12.04 -1.33
CA ARG A 275 0.96 -10.94 -0.84
C ARG A 275 1.52 -9.55 -1.14
N LEU A 276 2.14 -9.41 -2.31
CA LEU A 276 2.63 -8.11 -2.76
C LEU A 276 1.46 -7.24 -3.23
N LYS A 277 1.48 -5.96 -2.85
CA LYS A 277 0.52 -4.96 -3.33
C LYS A 277 1.18 -4.07 -4.37
N THR A 278 0.61 -4.01 -5.58
CA THR A 278 1.17 -3.22 -6.69
C THR A 278 0.56 -1.82 -6.68
N PHE A 279 1.41 -0.80 -6.79
CA PHE A 279 0.93 0.57 -6.99
C PHE A 279 0.52 0.80 -8.46
N PRO A 280 -0.56 1.54 -8.73
CA PRO A 280 -0.89 1.98 -10.09
C PRO A 280 0.01 3.15 -10.53
N CYS A 281 0.46 3.17 -11.80
CA CYS A 281 1.29 4.26 -12.33
C CYS A 281 0.51 5.52 -12.63
N ASP A 282 -0.74 5.38 -13.11
CA ASP A 282 -1.58 6.49 -13.52
C ASP A 282 -3.08 6.24 -13.26
N ALA A 283 -3.92 7.20 -13.66
CA ALA A 283 -5.36 7.13 -13.43
C ALA A 283 -6.03 5.98 -14.20
N ALA A 284 -5.57 5.71 -15.42
CA ALA A 284 -6.13 4.65 -16.26
C ALA A 284 -5.83 3.27 -15.69
N GLU A 285 -4.58 3.02 -15.28
CA GLU A 285 -4.19 1.78 -14.62
C GLU A 285 -4.87 1.64 -13.25
N ARG A 286 -5.02 2.74 -12.50
CA ARG A 286 -5.78 2.74 -11.25
C ARG A 286 -7.24 2.33 -11.49
N TRP A 287 -7.88 2.82 -12.56
CA TRP A 287 -9.26 2.47 -12.91
C TRP A 287 -9.39 0.99 -13.21
N GLU A 288 -8.53 0.45 -14.08
CA GLU A 288 -8.51 -0.97 -14.43
C GLU A 288 -8.33 -1.87 -13.19
N MET A 289 -7.39 -1.51 -12.32
CA MET A 289 -7.17 -2.19 -11.04
C MET A 289 -8.38 -2.11 -10.12
N ALA A 290 -9.02 -0.94 -10.03
CA ALA A 290 -10.19 -0.74 -9.18
C ALA A 290 -11.42 -1.49 -9.69
N GLU A 291 -11.66 -1.51 -11.01
CA GLU A 291 -12.73 -2.27 -11.64
C GLU A 291 -12.61 -3.76 -11.36
N TRP A 292 -11.40 -4.30 -11.54
CA TRP A 292 -11.11 -5.70 -11.21
C TRP A 292 -11.33 -5.98 -9.73
N LEU A 293 -10.84 -5.10 -8.85
CA LEU A 293 -10.95 -5.27 -7.41
C LEU A 293 -12.41 -5.22 -6.98
N ALA A 294 -13.17 -4.22 -7.42
CA ALA A 294 -14.59 -4.05 -7.15
C ALA A 294 -15.39 -5.32 -7.47
N PHE A 295 -15.16 -5.95 -8.63
CA PHE A 295 -15.82 -7.21 -8.97
C PHE A 295 -15.53 -8.32 -7.94
N ARG A 296 -14.26 -8.46 -7.54
CA ARG A 296 -13.83 -9.46 -6.54
C ARG A 296 -14.41 -9.18 -5.15
N LEU A 297 -14.48 -7.92 -4.76
CA LEU A 297 -15.01 -7.52 -3.46
C LEU A 297 -16.51 -7.76 -3.36
N VAL A 298 -17.28 -7.46 -4.41
CA VAL A 298 -18.72 -7.75 -4.46
C VAL A 298 -18.98 -9.25 -4.29
N GLN A 299 -18.20 -10.10 -4.94
CA GLN A 299 -18.31 -11.56 -4.77
C GLN A 299 -18.00 -11.97 -3.32
N HIS A 300 -16.90 -11.48 -2.76
CA HIS A 300 -16.49 -11.80 -1.38
C HIS A 300 -17.53 -11.37 -0.34
N LEU A 301 -18.06 -10.14 -0.46
CA LEU A 301 -19.10 -9.60 0.43
C LEU A 301 -20.40 -10.40 0.36
N ARG A 302 -20.80 -10.87 -0.83
CA ARG A 302 -21.99 -11.70 -1.00
C ARG A 302 -21.81 -13.11 -0.45
N GLU A 303 -20.71 -13.77 -0.78
CA GLU A 303 -20.49 -15.17 -0.47
C GLU A 303 -20.16 -15.39 1.02
N LYS A 304 -19.31 -14.53 1.60
CA LYS A 304 -18.83 -14.70 2.96
C LYS A 304 -19.62 -13.91 3.99
N TRP A 305 -20.00 -12.69 3.64
CA TRP A 305 -20.68 -11.77 4.56
C TRP A 305 -22.20 -11.74 4.36
N ASN A 306 -22.73 -12.49 3.38
CA ASN A 306 -24.16 -12.57 3.05
C ASN A 306 -24.82 -11.21 2.76
N VAL A 307 -24.01 -10.23 2.32
CA VAL A 307 -24.49 -8.89 1.98
C VAL A 307 -25.32 -8.96 0.72
N GLN A 308 -26.62 -8.65 0.82
CA GLN A 308 -27.55 -8.72 -0.31
C GLN A 308 -27.42 -7.50 -1.22
N THR A 309 -27.26 -6.32 -0.61
CA THR A 309 -27.16 -5.03 -1.32
C THR A 309 -25.74 -4.51 -1.25
N VAL A 310 -25.10 -4.43 -2.41
CA VAL A 310 -23.81 -3.77 -2.58
C VAL A 310 -23.98 -2.66 -3.62
N ARG A 311 -23.56 -1.45 -3.27
CA ARG A 311 -23.60 -0.28 -4.15
C ARG A 311 -22.24 0.42 -4.12
N PHE A 312 -21.87 1.05 -5.22
CA PHE A 312 -20.68 1.89 -5.28
C PHE A 312 -21.05 3.36 -5.12
N TRP A 313 -20.17 4.11 -4.47
CA TRP A 313 -20.31 5.55 -4.28
C TRP A 313 -19.05 6.29 -4.77
N GLY A 314 -19.12 7.62 -4.74
CA GLY A 314 -17.97 8.47 -5.03
C GLY A 314 -17.48 8.39 -6.49
N SER A 315 -16.18 8.64 -6.66
CA SER A 315 -15.54 8.71 -7.99
C SER A 315 -15.51 7.38 -8.74
N PHE A 316 -15.71 6.25 -8.04
CA PHE A 316 -15.79 4.94 -8.68
C PHE A 316 -17.13 4.72 -9.39
N ARG A 317 -18.21 5.33 -8.90
CA ARG A 317 -19.52 5.29 -9.56
C ARG A 317 -19.55 6.11 -10.86
N ASP A 318 -18.76 7.18 -10.92
CA ASP A 318 -18.70 8.09 -12.07
C ASP A 318 -17.25 8.26 -12.56
N ALA A 319 -16.91 7.49 -13.59
CA ALA A 319 -15.58 7.41 -14.17
C ALA A 319 -15.01 8.77 -14.60
N VAL A 320 -15.86 9.78 -14.86
CA VAL A 320 -15.43 11.13 -15.24
C VAL A 320 -14.60 11.79 -14.14
N PHE A 321 -14.86 11.46 -12.88
CA PHE A 321 -14.15 12.00 -11.72
C PHE A 321 -12.99 11.12 -11.25
N TRP A 322 -12.68 10.04 -11.97
CA TRP A 322 -11.59 9.15 -11.60
C TRP A 322 -10.21 9.75 -11.86
N HIS A 323 -9.35 9.71 -10.85
CA HIS A 323 -7.98 10.21 -10.94
C HIS A 323 -6.98 9.33 -10.17
N ARG A 324 -5.69 9.67 -10.24
CA ARG A 324 -4.55 8.94 -9.63
C ARG A 324 -4.64 8.71 -8.12
N ARG A 325 -5.65 9.23 -7.43
CA ARG A 325 -5.87 9.11 -5.99
C ARG A 325 -7.24 8.55 -5.62
N SER A 326 -8.08 8.26 -6.62
CA SER A 326 -9.42 7.75 -6.37
C SER A 326 -9.37 6.40 -5.65
N ASP A 327 -10.28 6.25 -4.71
CA ASP A 327 -10.58 5.09 -3.89
C ASP A 327 -11.87 4.40 -4.36
N ILE A 328 -12.20 3.28 -3.72
CA ILE A 328 -13.43 2.54 -3.95
C ILE A 328 -14.31 2.65 -2.71
N ASP A 329 -15.39 3.44 -2.81
CA ASP A 329 -16.41 3.51 -1.78
C ASP A 329 -17.49 2.44 -2.05
N ILE A 330 -17.66 1.52 -1.11
CA ILE A 330 -18.66 0.45 -1.20
C ILE A 330 -19.67 0.61 -0.08
N VAL A 331 -20.91 0.89 -0.48
CA VAL A 331 -22.05 0.92 0.44
C VAL A 331 -22.64 -0.47 0.56
N VAL A 332 -22.75 -0.95 1.79
CA VAL A 332 -23.27 -2.28 2.16
C VAL A 332 -24.44 -2.14 3.13
N ASP A 333 -25.39 -3.05 3.03
CA ASP A 333 -26.54 -3.11 3.94
C ASP A 333 -26.53 -4.41 4.74
N GLY A 334 -26.94 -4.34 6.01
CA GLY A 334 -27.15 -5.50 6.88
C GLY A 334 -25.91 -6.03 7.61
N LEU A 335 -24.79 -5.30 7.64
CA LEU A 335 -23.65 -5.62 8.51
C LEU A 335 -23.67 -4.76 9.77
N ASP A 336 -23.46 -5.36 10.94
CA ASP A 336 -23.19 -4.59 12.15
C ASP A 336 -21.77 -4.00 12.15
N TRP A 337 -21.49 -3.07 13.06
CA TRP A 337 -20.19 -2.36 13.11
C TRP A 337 -18.99 -3.29 13.26
N LYS A 338 -19.15 -4.44 13.94
CA LYS A 338 -18.05 -5.37 14.16
C LYS A 338 -17.80 -6.20 12.90
N GLN A 339 -18.88 -6.64 12.25
CA GLN A 339 -18.81 -7.30 10.95
C GLN A 339 -18.22 -6.38 9.86
N LEU A 340 -18.51 -5.08 9.90
CA LEU A 340 -17.91 -4.09 9.00
C LEU A 340 -16.39 -4.03 9.17
N VAL A 341 -15.91 -3.91 10.42
CA VAL A 341 -14.46 -3.87 10.71
C VAL A 341 -13.77 -5.15 10.27
N ASP A 342 -14.35 -6.31 10.60
CA ASP A 342 -13.78 -7.60 10.21
C ASP A 342 -13.79 -7.78 8.67
N ALA A 343 -14.84 -7.30 7.99
CA ALA A 343 -14.92 -7.32 6.53
C ALA A 343 -13.88 -6.39 5.87
N GLU A 344 -13.66 -5.20 6.41
CA GLU A 344 -12.64 -4.26 5.93
C GLU A 344 -11.23 -4.86 6.03
N GLU A 345 -10.90 -5.50 7.15
CA GLU A 345 -9.61 -6.18 7.33
C GLU A 345 -9.40 -7.28 6.29
N GLU A 346 -10.42 -8.09 6.03
CA GLU A 346 -10.35 -9.14 5.02
C GLU A 346 -10.21 -8.60 3.59
N ILE A 347 -10.97 -7.57 3.25
CA ILE A 347 -10.90 -6.92 1.94
C ILE A 347 -9.51 -6.31 1.73
N ALA A 348 -8.95 -5.66 2.75
CA ALA A 348 -7.60 -5.13 2.72
C ALA A 348 -6.55 -6.23 2.50
N ALA A 349 -6.76 -7.43 3.07
CA ALA A 349 -5.88 -8.58 2.89
C ALA A 349 -6.02 -9.24 1.50
N LEU A 350 -7.20 -9.16 0.87
CA LEU A 350 -7.46 -9.69 -0.47
C LEU A 350 -6.96 -8.77 -1.59
N SER A 351 -6.80 -7.47 -1.32
CA SER A 351 -6.44 -6.50 -2.35
C SER A 351 -5.00 -6.68 -2.85
N PRO A 352 -4.79 -6.96 -4.14
CA PRO A 352 -3.47 -7.03 -4.76
C PRO A 352 -2.92 -5.65 -5.16
N PHE A 353 -3.70 -4.58 -4.94
CA PHE A 353 -3.37 -3.23 -5.40
C PHE A 353 -3.38 -2.24 -4.25
N VAL A 354 -2.59 -1.18 -4.39
CA VAL A 354 -2.66 -0.02 -3.48
C VAL A 354 -3.78 0.92 -3.97
N VAL A 355 -5.00 0.42 -3.88
CA VAL A 355 -6.25 1.16 -4.10
C VAL A 355 -7.05 1.07 -2.80
N PRO A 356 -7.23 2.18 -2.08
CA PRO A 356 -8.02 2.18 -0.85
C PRO A 356 -9.45 1.76 -1.13
N VAL A 357 -10.02 1.00 -0.20
CA VAL A 357 -11.41 0.58 -0.23
C VAL A 357 -12.02 0.98 1.10
N GLN A 358 -13.17 1.63 1.05
CA GLN A 358 -13.94 2.01 2.24
C GLN A 358 -15.27 1.29 2.21
N LEU A 359 -15.62 0.59 3.31
CA LEU A 359 -16.98 0.10 3.49
C LEU A 359 -17.81 1.16 4.21
N ILE A 360 -19.03 1.37 3.73
CA ILE A 360 -19.97 2.35 4.27
C ILE A 360 -21.27 1.62 4.59
N ASP A 361 -21.71 1.71 5.84
CA ASP A 361 -23.02 1.20 6.24
C ASP A 361 -24.13 2.03 5.58
N LEU A 362 -25.01 1.40 4.82
CA LEU A 362 -26.18 2.04 4.23
C LEU A 362 -27.02 2.75 5.29
N SER A 363 -27.16 2.16 6.48
CA SER A 363 -27.94 2.74 7.58
C SER A 363 -27.39 4.07 8.06
N SER A 364 -26.07 4.26 7.93
CA SER A 364 -25.35 5.47 8.32
C SER A 364 -25.45 6.62 7.32
N LEU A 365 -25.95 6.35 6.10
CA LEU A 365 -26.06 7.36 5.04
C LEU A 365 -27.33 8.21 5.17
N PRO A 366 -27.28 9.50 4.82
CA PRO A 366 -28.47 10.33 4.68
C PRO A 366 -29.40 9.88 3.55
N GLU A 367 -30.69 10.10 3.74
CA GLU A 367 -31.78 9.76 2.81
C GLU A 367 -31.55 10.28 1.37
N PRO A 368 -31.11 11.52 1.12
CA PRO A 368 -30.82 11.98 -0.23
C PRO A 368 -29.73 11.15 -0.95
N ILE A 369 -28.77 10.62 -0.20
CA ILE A 369 -27.71 9.75 -0.73
C ILE A 369 -28.27 8.36 -1.00
N LYS A 370 -29.10 7.82 -0.09
CA LYS A 370 -29.80 6.54 -0.29
C LYS A 370 -30.66 6.58 -1.55
N GLU A 371 -31.44 7.64 -1.76
CA GLU A 371 -32.27 7.84 -2.97
C GLU A 371 -31.42 7.91 -4.24
N SER A 372 -30.28 8.60 -4.20
CA SER A 372 -29.33 8.65 -5.32
C SER A 372 -28.78 7.26 -5.69
N LEU A 373 -28.59 6.36 -4.72
CA LEU A 373 -28.08 5.00 -4.94
C LEU A 373 -29.11 4.04 -5.58
N GLU A 374 -30.40 4.40 -5.61
CA GLU A 374 -31.50 3.57 -6.13
C GLU A 374 -31.81 3.77 -7.62
N GLY A 375 -31.06 4.61 -8.33
CA GLY A 375 -31.18 4.77 -9.79
C GLY A 375 -31.75 6.11 -10.25
N GLY A 376 -31.77 7.13 -9.39
CA GLY A 376 -31.91 8.51 -9.84
C GLY A 376 -30.74 8.88 -10.75
N ASP A 377 -31.05 9.26 -11.99
CA ASP A 377 -30.11 9.93 -12.87
C ASP A 377 -29.86 11.32 -12.27
N VAL A 378 -28.93 11.40 -11.30
CA VAL A 378 -28.51 12.68 -10.74
C VAL A 378 -27.56 13.30 -11.75
N SER A 379 -28.14 13.90 -12.79
CA SER A 379 -27.58 15.11 -13.39
C SER A 379 -26.98 15.96 -12.27
N MET A 380 -25.82 16.59 -12.48
CA MET A 380 -25.24 17.61 -11.60
C MET A 380 -26.20 18.80 -11.44
N GLY A 381 -27.34 18.59 -10.79
CA GLY A 381 -28.25 19.59 -10.28
C GLY A 381 -27.62 20.15 -9.02
N ASP A 382 -27.03 21.32 -9.19
CA ASP A 382 -26.53 22.26 -8.20
C ASP A 382 -25.57 21.69 -7.12
N TRP A 383 -24.27 21.83 -7.36
CA TRP A 383 -23.20 21.58 -6.36
C TRP A 383 -23.45 22.28 -5.01
N ARG A 384 -24.27 23.34 -4.99
CA ARG A 384 -24.73 24.01 -3.76
C ARG A 384 -25.66 23.11 -2.93
N GLU A 385 -26.52 22.32 -3.55
CA GLU A 385 -27.37 21.35 -2.84
C GLU A 385 -26.51 20.24 -2.20
N LYS A 386 -25.48 19.77 -2.91
CA LYS A 386 -24.51 18.81 -2.34
C LYS A 386 -23.78 19.38 -1.11
N ILE A 387 -23.31 20.63 -1.19
CA ILE A 387 -22.66 21.27 -0.05
C ILE A 387 -23.64 21.48 1.11
N ARG A 388 -24.90 21.85 0.84
CA ARG A 388 -25.92 21.97 1.89
C ARG A 388 -26.22 20.62 2.55
N ALA A 389 -26.26 19.54 1.78
CA ALA A 389 -26.42 18.20 2.33
C ALA A 389 -25.22 17.79 3.21
N GLU A 390 -23.99 18.13 2.81
CA GLU A 390 -22.80 17.90 3.64
C GLU A 390 -22.81 18.75 4.92
N LEU A 391 -23.27 20.00 4.86
CA LEU A 391 -23.46 20.83 6.05
C LEU A 391 -24.49 20.23 7.03
N GLU A 392 -25.60 19.69 6.52
CA GLU A 392 -26.59 19.02 7.37
C GLU A 392 -26.05 17.71 7.98
N GLN A 393 -25.19 16.98 7.26
CA GLN A 393 -24.47 15.84 7.84
C GLN A 393 -23.53 16.24 8.96
N LEU A 394 -22.75 17.31 8.75
CA LEU A 394 -21.89 17.86 9.80
C LEU A 394 -22.69 18.29 11.02
N LYS A 395 -23.91 18.82 10.81
CA LYS A 395 -24.85 19.13 11.88
C LYS A 395 -25.21 17.90 12.71
N ASP A 396 -25.59 16.79 12.07
CA ASP A 396 -25.93 15.54 12.78
C ASP A 396 -24.73 14.99 13.57
N ILE A 397 -23.52 15.09 13.00
CA ILE A 397 -22.27 14.69 13.68
C ILE A 397 -22.03 15.55 14.93
N VAL A 398 -22.16 16.87 14.82
CA VAL A 398 -21.78 17.83 15.87
C VAL A 398 -22.88 18.06 16.91
N GLU A 399 -24.14 18.08 16.51
CA GLU A 399 -25.29 18.34 17.38
C GLU A 399 -25.97 17.06 17.86
N GLY A 400 -25.88 15.97 17.09
CA GLY A 400 -26.44 14.67 17.43
C GLY A 400 -25.41 13.75 18.09
N LYS A 401 -24.53 13.17 17.27
CA LYS A 401 -23.60 12.11 17.70
C LYS A 401 -22.61 12.58 18.77
N PHE A 402 -22.08 13.79 18.63
CA PHE A 402 -21.12 14.33 19.57
C PHE A 402 -21.70 14.50 20.98
N GLU A 403 -22.92 15.02 21.09
CA GLU A 403 -23.58 15.20 22.38
C GLU A 403 -24.00 13.84 22.97
N GLU A 404 -24.45 12.91 22.14
CA GLU A 404 -24.70 11.53 22.55
C GLU A 404 -23.44 10.91 23.17
N TRP A 405 -22.29 10.99 22.51
CA TRP A 405 -21.04 10.44 23.04
C TRP A 405 -20.52 11.17 24.28
N ARG A 406 -20.71 12.48 24.39
CA ARG A 406 -20.42 13.21 25.64
C ARG A 406 -21.28 12.74 26.81
N SER A 407 -22.54 12.40 26.56
CA SER A 407 -23.47 11.95 27.61
C SER A 407 -23.13 10.56 28.15
N ARG A 408 -22.36 9.76 27.40
CA ARG A 408 -21.98 8.38 27.76
C ARG A 408 -20.87 8.28 28.81
N GLY A 409 -20.06 9.33 28.99
CA GLY A 409 -19.01 9.34 30.00
C GLY A 409 -17.95 10.42 29.77
N ASP A 410 -16.94 10.44 30.64
CA ASP A 410 -15.82 11.38 30.53
C ASP A 410 -14.69 10.79 29.66
N PRO A 411 -14.40 11.35 28.47
CA PRO A 411 -13.32 10.87 27.60
C PRO A 411 -11.92 11.00 28.22
N SER A 412 -11.74 11.79 29.28
CA SER A 412 -10.48 11.84 30.02
C SER A 412 -10.22 10.57 30.84
N GLN A 413 -11.27 9.86 31.23
CA GLN A 413 -11.20 8.66 32.08
C GLN A 413 -11.60 7.37 31.34
N ASP A 414 -12.47 7.45 30.34
CA ASP A 414 -13.00 6.29 29.62
C ASP A 414 -12.41 6.20 28.20
N SER A 415 -11.68 5.13 27.94
CA SER A 415 -11.02 4.90 26.64
C SER A 415 -12.01 4.64 25.51
N LEU A 416 -13.16 4.02 25.76
CA LEU A 416 -14.17 3.76 24.75
C LEU A 416 -14.86 5.05 24.33
N VAL A 417 -15.22 5.90 25.31
CA VAL A 417 -15.78 7.23 25.05
C VAL A 417 -14.77 8.10 24.32
N ARG A 418 -13.48 8.03 24.69
CA ARG A 418 -12.40 8.74 24.00
C ARG A 418 -12.27 8.31 22.54
N VAL A 419 -12.31 7.01 22.25
CA VAL A 419 -12.27 6.50 20.88
C VAL A 419 -13.47 6.98 20.06
N GLY A 420 -14.67 6.91 20.62
CA GLY A 420 -15.89 7.40 19.96
C GLY A 420 -15.82 8.90 19.64
N ILE A 421 -15.38 9.73 20.59
CA ILE A 421 -15.19 11.16 20.37
C ILE A 421 -14.06 11.43 19.36
N GLY A 422 -13.00 10.64 19.36
CA GLY A 422 -11.93 10.75 18.37
C GLY A 422 -12.42 10.45 16.95
N ALA A 423 -13.28 9.45 16.78
CA ALA A 423 -13.93 9.16 15.50
C ALA A 423 -14.80 10.34 15.04
N ILE A 424 -15.58 10.95 15.95
CA ILE A 424 -16.39 12.14 15.65
C ILE A 424 -15.54 13.32 15.16
N LEU A 425 -14.42 13.61 15.82
CA LEU A 425 -13.52 14.70 15.42
C LEU A 425 -12.89 14.45 14.04
N LYS A 426 -12.54 13.20 13.74
CA LYS A 426 -12.07 12.78 12.42
C LYS A 426 -13.17 12.97 11.37
N ASP A 427 -14.36 12.44 11.63
CA ASP A 427 -15.48 12.45 10.69
C ASP A 427 -15.96 13.87 10.40
N PHE A 428 -15.92 14.76 11.41
CA PHE A 428 -16.13 16.19 11.22
C PHE A 428 -15.17 16.75 10.16
N TYR A 429 -13.86 16.53 10.31
CA TYR A 429 -12.90 17.08 9.36
C TYR A 429 -12.99 16.43 7.98
N ASP A 430 -13.28 15.13 7.89
CA ASP A 430 -13.54 14.47 6.61
C ASP A 430 -14.73 15.12 5.87
N GLY A 431 -15.80 15.47 6.59
CA GLY A 431 -16.92 16.23 6.02
C GLY A 431 -16.50 17.62 5.52
N VAL A 432 -15.65 18.33 6.27
CA VAL A 432 -15.06 19.61 5.82
C VAL A 432 -14.29 19.44 4.50
N GLU A 433 -13.47 18.40 4.39
CA GLU A 433 -12.75 18.11 3.15
C GLU A 433 -13.68 17.81 1.98
N ARG A 434 -14.77 17.06 2.20
CA ARG A 434 -15.76 16.78 1.16
C ARG A 434 -16.40 18.07 0.65
N ILE A 435 -16.78 18.99 1.53
CA ILE A 435 -17.29 20.32 1.16
C ILE A 435 -16.27 21.04 0.28
N PHE A 436 -15.00 21.11 0.69
CA PHE A 436 -13.95 21.80 -0.06
C PHE A 436 -13.65 21.16 -1.42
N LYS A 437 -13.71 19.83 -1.52
CA LYS A 437 -13.58 19.11 -2.78
C LYS A 437 -14.73 19.43 -3.73
N HIS A 438 -15.98 19.47 -3.22
CA HIS A 438 -17.13 19.86 -4.03
C HIS A 438 -17.02 21.30 -4.55
N ILE A 439 -16.52 22.22 -3.73
CA ILE A 439 -16.28 23.61 -4.16
C ILE A 439 -15.18 23.64 -5.21
N ALA A 440 -14.01 23.02 -4.98
CA ALA A 440 -12.94 22.99 -5.96
C ALA A 440 -13.40 22.43 -7.32
N ALA A 441 -14.15 21.33 -7.30
CA ALA A 441 -14.72 20.72 -8.50
C ALA A 441 -15.71 21.65 -9.22
N ALA A 442 -16.58 22.36 -8.49
CA ALA A 442 -17.55 23.28 -9.07
C ALA A 442 -16.89 24.44 -9.85
N PHE A 443 -15.71 24.87 -9.43
CA PHE A 443 -14.93 25.93 -10.08
C PHE A 443 -13.83 25.41 -11.01
N ASN A 444 -13.83 24.10 -11.32
CA ASN A 444 -12.79 23.43 -12.11
C ASN A 444 -11.37 23.70 -11.58
N GLU A 445 -11.23 23.89 -10.27
CA GLU A 445 -9.95 24.11 -9.63
C GLU A 445 -9.25 22.76 -9.44
N PRO A 446 -7.96 22.63 -9.81
CA PRO A 446 -7.24 21.39 -9.62
C PRO A 446 -7.11 21.09 -8.12
N THR A 447 -7.61 19.94 -7.68
CA THR A 447 -7.42 19.45 -6.32
C THR A 447 -5.93 19.27 -6.06
N PRO A 448 -5.40 19.79 -4.93
CA PRO A 448 -4.00 19.60 -4.57
C PRO A 448 -3.57 18.13 -4.55
N SER A 449 -2.29 17.92 -4.84
CA SER A 449 -1.65 16.60 -4.80
C SER A 449 -0.38 16.63 -3.93
N GLY A 450 0.19 15.47 -3.61
CA GLY A 450 1.26 15.28 -2.63
C GLY A 450 0.75 14.89 -1.23
N GLU A 451 1.66 14.77 -0.26
CA GLU A 451 1.38 14.49 1.17
C GLU A 451 0.62 15.65 1.83
N GLU A 452 1.02 16.88 1.52
CA GLU A 452 0.42 18.10 2.09
C GLU A 452 -0.88 18.50 1.37
N TRP A 453 -1.51 17.62 0.60
CA TRP A 453 -2.66 18.00 -0.23
C TRP A 453 -3.84 18.49 0.61
N HIS A 454 -4.08 17.86 1.76
CA HIS A 454 -5.14 18.25 2.67
C HIS A 454 -4.94 19.68 3.18
N LYS A 455 -3.69 20.01 3.53
CA LYS A 455 -3.29 21.35 3.97
C LYS A 455 -3.33 22.37 2.84
N GLN A 456 -2.92 21.98 1.63
CA GLN A 456 -3.02 22.82 0.45
C GLN A 456 -4.48 23.06 0.04
N LEU A 457 -5.37 22.07 0.25
CA LEU A 457 -6.80 22.24 -0.02
C LEU A 457 -7.39 23.23 0.97
N LEU A 458 -7.10 23.06 2.26
CA LEU A 458 -7.49 23.99 3.31
C LEU A 458 -6.99 25.42 3.02
N GLU A 459 -5.72 25.57 2.63
CA GLU A 459 -5.11 26.86 2.27
C GLU A 459 -5.74 27.47 1.01
N LYS A 460 -6.06 26.66 0.00
CA LYS A 460 -6.75 27.15 -1.20
C LYS A 460 -8.15 27.69 -0.87
N MET A 461 -8.83 27.12 0.10
CA MET A 461 -10.17 27.56 0.48
C MET A 461 -10.15 28.87 1.26
N SER A 462 -9.03 29.21 1.92
CA SER A 462 -8.85 30.51 2.59
C SER A 462 -8.35 31.63 1.68
N GLN A 463 -8.00 31.32 0.43
CA GLN A 463 -7.48 32.29 -0.54
C GLN A 463 -8.49 32.56 -1.67
N PRO A 464 -8.52 33.79 -2.22
CA PRO A 464 -9.27 34.08 -3.43
C PRO A 464 -8.60 33.42 -4.64
N THR A 465 -9.39 33.06 -5.65
CA THR A 465 -8.90 32.63 -6.97
C THR A 465 -9.44 33.56 -8.05
N GLU A 466 -9.07 33.32 -9.31
CA GLU A 466 -9.63 34.07 -10.45
C GLU A 466 -11.15 33.87 -10.59
N ASN A 467 -11.69 32.76 -10.07
CA ASN A 467 -13.08 32.35 -10.30
C ASN A 467 -13.97 32.37 -9.04
N ARG A 468 -13.40 32.56 -7.84
CA ARG A 468 -14.16 32.65 -6.59
C ARG A 468 -13.47 33.46 -5.52
N LYS A 469 -14.26 34.01 -4.61
CA LYS A 469 -13.76 34.60 -3.36
C LYS A 469 -13.27 33.50 -2.39
N PRO A 470 -12.59 33.86 -1.28
CA PRO A 470 -12.27 32.90 -0.22
C PRO A 470 -13.55 32.25 0.30
N VAL A 471 -13.53 30.93 0.46
CA VAL A 471 -14.64 30.17 1.06
C VAL A 471 -14.65 30.35 2.56
N ILE A 472 -13.46 30.35 3.16
CA ILE A 472 -13.26 30.48 4.60
C ILE A 472 -12.31 31.63 4.93
N SER A 473 -12.42 32.16 6.13
CA SER A 473 -11.52 33.15 6.70
C SER A 473 -10.20 32.50 7.14
N GLN A 474 -9.15 33.31 7.27
CA GLN A 474 -7.86 32.85 7.79
C GLN A 474 -8.00 32.28 9.23
N ALA A 475 -8.86 32.90 10.05
CA ALA A 475 -9.12 32.45 11.41
C ALA A 475 -9.77 31.06 11.43
N LEU A 476 -10.75 30.81 10.55
CA LEU A 476 -11.37 29.48 10.43
C LEU A 476 -10.38 28.45 9.87
N ARG A 477 -9.53 28.85 8.91
CA ARG A 477 -8.46 27.98 8.39
C ARG A 477 -7.51 27.53 9.50
N ASP A 478 -7.07 28.44 10.36
CA ASP A 478 -6.16 28.10 11.46
C ASP A 478 -6.81 27.17 12.48
N ALA A 479 -8.10 27.36 12.79
CA ALA A 479 -8.86 26.43 13.63
C ALA A 479 -8.97 25.03 12.99
N LEU A 480 -9.32 24.96 11.70
CA LEU A 480 -9.44 23.71 10.95
C LEU A 480 -8.10 22.97 10.76
N ASP A 481 -6.97 23.66 10.73
CA ASP A 481 -5.62 23.04 10.68
C ASP A 481 -5.36 22.15 11.91
N GLU A 482 -5.93 22.47 13.08
CA GLU A 482 -5.82 21.64 14.27
C GLU A 482 -6.60 20.33 14.14
N PHE A 483 -7.80 20.38 13.53
CA PHE A 483 -8.60 19.18 13.22
C PHE A 483 -7.96 18.34 12.13
N LEU A 484 -7.34 18.96 11.13
CA LEU A 484 -6.55 18.28 10.10
C LEU A 484 -5.41 17.46 10.72
N ARG A 485 -4.63 18.09 11.61
CA ARG A 485 -3.53 17.42 12.31
C ARG A 485 -4.03 16.26 13.16
N PHE A 486 -5.17 16.45 13.82
CA PHE A 486 -5.80 15.40 14.60
C PHE A 486 -6.28 14.23 13.75
N ARG A 487 -6.86 14.48 12.57
CA ARG A 487 -7.23 13.42 11.63
C ARG A 487 -6.03 12.55 11.26
N HIS A 488 -4.89 13.17 10.93
CA HIS A 488 -3.66 12.43 10.63
C HIS A 488 -3.18 11.61 11.82
N LEU A 489 -3.22 12.19 13.02
CA LEU A 489 -2.88 11.51 14.27
C LEU A 489 -3.81 10.30 14.52
N PHE A 490 -5.12 10.47 14.37
CA PHE A 490 -6.12 9.45 14.63
C PHE A 490 -6.02 8.28 13.65
N ARG A 491 -5.68 8.54 12.38
CA ARG A 491 -5.46 7.50 11.37
C ARG A 491 -4.17 6.69 11.59
N ASN A 492 -3.15 7.30 12.19
CA ASN A 492 -1.83 6.68 12.38
C ASN A 492 -1.67 5.95 13.72
N ILE A 493 -2.53 6.23 14.71
CA ILE A 493 -2.50 5.55 16.01
C ILE A 493 -3.31 4.27 15.93
N TYR A 494 -2.76 3.16 16.46
CA TYR A 494 -3.58 2.01 16.88
C TYR A 494 -4.59 2.50 17.92
N VAL A 495 -5.79 2.86 17.45
CA VAL A 495 -6.85 3.62 18.14
C VAL A 495 -7.19 3.07 19.53
N VAL A 496 -6.89 1.79 19.79
CA VAL A 496 -7.24 1.09 21.02
C VAL A 496 -6.20 1.26 22.15
N THR A 497 -4.91 1.55 21.88
CA THR A 497 -3.86 1.49 22.93
C THR A 497 -3.12 2.80 23.24
N GLN A 498 -3.21 3.85 22.41
CA GLN A 498 -2.40 5.07 22.59
C GLN A 498 -3.12 6.41 22.44
N LEU A 499 -4.45 6.44 22.26
CA LEU A 499 -5.20 7.70 22.11
C LEU A 499 -5.21 8.47 23.46
N LYS A 500 -4.59 9.66 23.48
CA LYS A 500 -4.49 10.52 24.66
C LYS A 500 -5.54 11.62 24.66
N TRP A 501 -6.03 11.99 25.83
CA TRP A 501 -7.08 13.00 25.98
C TRP A 501 -6.55 14.43 25.78
N GLU A 502 -5.33 14.69 26.22
CA GLU A 502 -4.76 16.04 26.28
C GLU A 502 -4.74 16.75 24.92
N PRO A 503 -4.37 16.10 23.79
CA PRO A 503 -4.45 16.71 22.46
C PRO A 503 -5.89 16.86 21.94
N MET A 504 -6.83 16.06 22.44
CA MET A 504 -8.24 16.08 22.00
C MET A 504 -9.05 17.16 22.70
N ALA A 505 -8.76 17.44 23.97
CA ALA A 505 -9.49 18.38 24.81
C ALA A 505 -9.79 19.74 24.13
N PRO A 506 -8.81 20.44 23.50
CA PRO A 506 -9.10 21.70 22.81
C PRO A 506 -10.02 21.53 21.59
N LEU A 507 -9.87 20.45 20.83
CA LEU A 507 -10.70 20.17 19.65
C LEU A 507 -12.15 19.86 20.05
N VAL A 508 -12.33 19.08 21.12
CA VAL A 508 -13.65 18.78 21.71
C VAL A 508 -14.33 20.03 22.25
N ALA A 509 -13.58 20.95 22.85
CA ALA A 509 -14.13 22.21 23.33
C ALA A 509 -14.55 23.13 22.17
N ASN A 510 -13.75 23.18 21.11
CA ASN A 510 -13.92 24.13 20.01
C ASN A 510 -14.87 23.62 18.91
N LEU A 511 -15.13 22.30 18.81
CA LEU A 511 -15.90 21.69 17.72
C LEU A 511 -17.23 22.40 17.41
N PRO A 512 -18.12 22.70 18.39
CA PRO A 512 -19.39 23.37 18.09
C PRO A 512 -19.20 24.78 17.51
N GLN A 513 -18.24 25.53 18.02
CA GLN A 513 -17.94 26.89 17.54
C GLN A 513 -17.36 26.87 16.13
N VAL A 514 -16.42 25.95 15.87
CA VAL A 514 -15.76 25.82 14.56
C VAL A 514 -16.75 25.36 13.50
N TYR A 515 -17.64 24.41 13.83
CA TYR A 515 -18.73 24.00 12.96
C TYR A 515 -19.66 25.16 12.62
N GLU A 516 -20.14 25.91 13.61
CA GLU A 516 -21.06 27.02 13.37
C GLU A 516 -20.41 28.15 12.54
N GLN A 517 -19.12 28.39 12.74
CA GLN A 517 -18.36 29.33 11.91
C GLN A 517 -18.22 28.82 10.46
N LEU A 518 -17.85 27.55 10.27
CA LEU A 518 -17.79 26.91 8.96
C LEU A 518 -19.13 27.00 8.22
N ARG A 519 -20.22 26.65 8.91
CA ARG A 519 -21.57 26.70 8.33
C ARG A 519 -21.90 28.09 7.82
N LYS A 520 -21.69 29.13 8.62
CA LYS A 520 -21.94 30.53 8.23
C LYS A 520 -21.09 30.99 7.05
N GLU A 521 -19.80 30.69 7.08
CA GLU A 521 -18.87 31.12 6.03
C GLU A 521 -19.16 30.39 4.71
N VAL A 522 -19.44 29.09 4.75
CA VAL A 522 -19.83 28.31 3.56
C VAL A 522 -21.21 28.76 3.05
N GLU A 523 -22.23 28.94 3.90
CA GLU A 523 -23.54 29.45 3.49
C GLU A 523 -23.45 30.83 2.82
N SER A 524 -22.63 31.73 3.39
CA SER A 524 -22.34 33.05 2.82
C SER A 524 -21.65 32.95 1.45
N PHE A 525 -20.70 32.02 1.31
CA PHE A 525 -20.04 31.73 0.04
C PHE A 525 -21.01 31.19 -1.01
N LEU A 526 -21.93 30.29 -0.63
CA LEU A 526 -22.92 29.72 -1.55
C LEU A 526 -23.90 30.78 -2.11
N LEU A 527 -24.20 31.84 -1.34
CA LEU A 527 -25.07 32.93 -1.76
C LEU A 527 -24.40 33.81 -2.82
N ASP A 528 -23.12 34.13 -2.63
CA ASP A 528 -22.34 34.97 -3.53
C ASP A 528 -20.92 34.42 -3.69
N PRO A 529 -20.67 33.50 -4.64
CA PRO A 529 -19.34 32.92 -4.82
C PRO A 529 -18.33 33.85 -5.49
N SER A 530 -18.83 34.86 -6.23
CA SER A 530 -18.04 35.77 -7.08
C SER A 530 -17.60 37.05 -6.37
N GLY A 531 -18.28 37.48 -5.29
CA GLY A 531 -17.91 38.66 -4.51
C GLY A 531 -18.36 39.99 -5.11
N GLU A 532 -19.45 40.02 -5.90
CA GLU A 532 -20.02 41.26 -6.49
C GLU A 532 -21.21 41.83 -5.71
#